data_AF-W9G1U8-F1
#
_entry.id   AF-W9G1U8-F1
#
_cell.length_a   1.000
_cell.length_b   1.000
_cell.length_c   1.000
_cell.angle_alpha   90.00
_cell.angle_beta   90.00
_cell.angle_gamma   90.00
#
_symmetry.space_group_name_H-M   'P 1'
#
loop_
_entity.id
_entity.type
_entity.pdbx_description
1 polymer ?
#
loop_
_entity_poly.entity_id
_entity_poly.type
_entity_poly.pdbx_seq_one_letter_code
_entity_poly.pdbx_strand_id
1 'polypeptide(L)'
;MPRLSRPASFLAGALLAAAGLAASGASASPEPGSRADILRAPLQGSILSDPPLFGLTRGGAPWVISEGTARLRANGDLHVEVEGLIIPTRGNNPLGSLSASVACNDAIVAMTGPVPFSAAGDAVLDARVTLPERCLAPAVLLNPLSNAGTYIAATGR
;
A
#
# COMPACT_ATOMS: atom_id res chain seq x y z
N MET A 1 43.62 -73.97 -29.26
CA MET A 1 42.67 -72.84 -29.46
C MET A 1 41.27 -73.41 -29.20
N PRO A 2 40.46 -72.89 -28.25
CA PRO A 2 39.99 -71.49 -28.24
C PRO A 2 40.10 -70.78 -26.88
N ARG A 3 39.97 -69.45 -26.93
CA ARG A 3 39.91 -68.51 -25.80
C ARG A 3 38.49 -68.50 -25.21
N LEU A 4 38.36 -68.51 -23.88
CA LEU A 4 37.15 -68.07 -23.19
C LEU A 4 37.48 -66.83 -22.35
N SER A 5 36.82 -65.74 -22.70
CA SER A 5 36.79 -64.48 -21.97
C SER A 5 35.37 -64.26 -21.43
N ARG A 6 35.23 -63.97 -20.13
CA ARG A 6 34.03 -63.34 -19.56
C ARG A 6 34.44 -62.36 -18.45
N PRO A 7 34.17 -61.05 -18.59
CA PRO A 7 34.40 -60.07 -17.54
C PRO A 7 33.23 -60.01 -16.54
N ALA A 8 33.56 -59.84 -15.25
CA ALA A 8 32.61 -59.63 -14.17
C ALA A 8 32.12 -58.17 -14.15
N SER A 9 30.80 -57.99 -14.07
CA SER A 9 30.15 -56.67 -14.05
C SER A 9 29.56 -56.38 -12.67
N PHE A 10 30.09 -55.29 -12.10
CA PHE A 10 29.46 -54.16 -11.39
C PHE A 10 28.48 -54.37 -10.22
N LEU A 11 28.82 -53.65 -9.15
CA LEU A 11 28.23 -53.55 -7.81
C LEU A 11 26.88 -52.80 -7.82
N ALA A 12 25.96 -53.29 -6.98
CA ALA A 12 24.70 -52.68 -6.62
C ALA A 12 24.82 -51.89 -5.29
N GLY A 13 24.00 -50.85 -5.11
CA GLY A 13 23.72 -50.28 -3.78
C GLY A 13 23.19 -48.85 -3.81
N ALA A 14 21.87 -48.69 -3.73
CA ALA A 14 21.15 -47.42 -3.60
C ALA A 14 20.80 -47.15 -2.12
N LEU A 15 20.79 -45.88 -1.69
CA LEU A 15 20.08 -45.43 -0.47
C LEU A 15 19.50 -44.02 -0.67
N LEU A 16 18.17 -43.95 -0.66
CA LEU A 16 17.34 -42.73 -0.58
C LEU A 16 17.01 -42.47 0.90
N ALA A 17 17.29 -41.26 1.40
CA ALA A 17 16.83 -40.82 2.72
C ALA A 17 15.94 -39.58 2.56
N ALA A 18 14.65 -39.73 2.87
CA ALA A 18 13.68 -38.64 2.94
C ALA A 18 13.52 -38.22 4.41
N ALA A 19 13.82 -36.96 4.74
CA ALA A 19 13.54 -36.37 6.05
C ALA A 19 12.41 -35.35 5.90
N GLY A 20 11.24 -35.65 6.49
CA GLY A 20 10.11 -34.73 6.58
C GLY A 20 10.33 -33.71 7.69
N LEU A 21 10.20 -32.42 7.38
CA LEU A 21 10.12 -31.37 8.40
C LEU A 21 8.65 -31.05 8.69
N ALA A 22 8.26 -31.21 9.96
CA ALA A 22 6.97 -30.78 10.48
C ALA A 22 6.94 -29.25 10.62
N ALA A 23 5.97 -28.60 9.99
CA ALA A 23 5.73 -27.17 10.14
C ALA A 23 4.83 -26.93 11.37
N SER A 24 5.39 -26.38 12.45
CA SER A 24 4.62 -25.88 13.60
C SER A 24 3.93 -24.57 13.21
N GLY A 25 2.64 -24.63 12.90
CA GLY A 25 1.81 -23.45 12.68
C GLY A 25 1.42 -22.80 14.02
N ALA A 26 2.12 -21.72 14.41
CA ALA A 26 1.68 -20.88 15.53
C ALA A 26 0.50 -20.01 15.05
N SER A 27 -0.69 -20.24 15.61
CA SER A 27 -1.85 -19.37 15.42
C SER A 27 -1.78 -18.26 16.45
N ALA A 28 -1.46 -17.03 16.03
CA ALA A 28 -1.48 -15.86 16.90
C ALA A 28 -2.93 -15.33 17.03
N SER A 29 -3.42 -15.23 18.26
CA SER A 29 -4.68 -14.56 18.57
C SER A 29 -4.57 -13.05 18.29
N PRO A 30 -5.64 -12.35 17.86
CA PRO A 30 -5.58 -10.90 17.66
C PRO A 30 -5.40 -10.19 19.00
N GLU A 31 -4.26 -9.53 19.21
CA GLU A 31 -4.06 -8.64 20.35
C GLU A 31 -4.86 -7.33 20.17
N PRO A 32 -5.48 -6.80 21.25
CA PRO A 32 -6.01 -5.44 21.25
C PRO A 32 -4.89 -4.43 20.92
N GLY A 33 -5.04 -3.71 19.81
CA GLY A 33 -4.04 -2.74 19.36
C GLY A 33 -3.00 -3.26 18.35
N SER A 34 -3.34 -4.31 17.58
CA SER A 34 -2.52 -4.79 16.47
C SER A 34 -1.89 -3.65 15.66
N ARG A 35 -0.55 -3.65 15.60
CA ARG A 35 0.24 -2.74 14.76
C ARG A 35 0.41 -3.27 13.34
N ALA A 36 -0.32 -4.33 12.97
CA ALA A 36 -0.27 -4.86 11.61
C ALA A 36 -0.76 -3.79 10.63
N ASP A 37 -0.06 -3.69 9.50
CA ASP A 37 -0.52 -2.86 8.39
C ASP A 37 -1.77 -3.51 7.79
N ILE A 38 -2.86 -2.74 7.69
CA ILE A 38 -4.07 -3.12 6.96
C ILE A 38 -4.08 -2.52 5.55
N LEU A 39 -3.26 -1.48 5.33
CA LEU A 39 -2.93 -0.93 4.03
C LEU A 39 -1.46 -0.52 4.02
N ARG A 40 -0.78 -0.90 2.95
CA ARG A 40 0.48 -0.30 2.52
C ARG A 40 0.49 -0.31 1.00
N ALA A 41 0.36 0.86 0.41
CA ALA A 41 0.20 0.99 -1.03
C ALA A 41 0.85 2.28 -1.55
N PRO A 42 1.36 2.26 -2.79
CA PRO A 42 1.79 3.49 -3.43
C PRO A 42 0.59 4.43 -3.67
N LEU A 43 0.89 5.71 -3.78
CA LEU A 43 -0.05 6.75 -4.17
C LEU A 43 0.05 6.99 -5.67
N GLN A 44 -1.10 7.21 -6.31
CA GLN A 44 -1.20 7.62 -7.69
C GLN A 44 -1.91 8.97 -7.77
N GLY A 45 -1.34 9.91 -8.53
CA GLY A 45 -1.96 11.18 -8.84
C GLY A 45 -3.23 10.99 -9.67
N SER A 46 -4.24 11.82 -9.41
CA SER A 46 -5.51 11.75 -10.13
C SER A 46 -5.41 12.32 -11.55
N ILE A 47 -6.10 11.71 -12.51
CA ILE A 47 -6.23 12.20 -13.88
C ILE A 47 -7.68 12.50 -14.24
N LEU A 48 -7.90 13.28 -15.30
CA LEU A 48 -9.23 13.80 -15.65
C LEU A 48 -10.25 12.74 -16.10
N SER A 49 -9.83 11.49 -16.32
CA SER A 49 -10.72 10.36 -16.60
C SER A 49 -11.09 9.54 -15.37
N ASP A 50 -10.50 9.83 -14.20
CA ASP A 50 -10.77 9.03 -13.01
C ASP A 50 -12.22 9.20 -12.54
N PRO A 51 -12.85 8.12 -12.06
CA PRO A 51 -14.19 8.17 -11.48
C PRO A 51 -14.16 8.84 -10.09
N PRO A 52 -15.31 9.28 -9.56
CA PRO A 52 -15.42 9.55 -8.13
C PRO A 52 -15.06 8.29 -7.32
N LEU A 53 -14.36 8.48 -6.20
CA LEU A 53 -13.95 7.42 -5.30
C LEU A 53 -14.55 7.69 -3.91
N PHE A 54 -15.36 6.76 -3.40
CA PHE A 54 -16.00 6.89 -2.07
C PHE A 54 -16.78 8.21 -1.88
N GLY A 55 -17.36 8.73 -2.96
CA GLY A 55 -18.07 10.02 -2.98
C GLY A 55 -17.19 11.26 -3.20
N LEU A 56 -15.85 11.13 -3.20
CA LEU A 56 -14.94 12.22 -3.50
C LEU A 56 -14.74 12.32 -5.01
N THR A 57 -14.85 13.53 -5.54
CA THR A 57 -14.57 13.81 -6.95
C THR A 57 -13.07 14.04 -7.14
N ARG A 58 -12.51 13.64 -8.27
CA ARG A 58 -11.11 13.95 -8.61
C ARG A 58 -10.86 15.48 -8.68
N GLY A 59 -9.60 15.86 -8.59
CA GLY A 59 -9.15 17.23 -8.81
C GLY A 59 -9.42 17.73 -10.24
N GLY A 60 -9.52 19.05 -10.39
CA GLY A 60 -9.80 19.70 -11.68
C GLY A 60 -8.62 19.74 -12.67
N ALA A 61 -7.49 19.12 -12.35
CA ALA A 61 -6.30 19.05 -13.20
C ALA A 61 -5.64 17.67 -13.05
N PRO A 62 -4.89 17.19 -14.05
CA PRO A 62 -4.04 16.02 -13.88
C PRO A 62 -2.95 16.31 -12.84
N TRP A 63 -2.79 15.38 -11.91
CA TRP A 63 -1.73 15.38 -10.92
C TRP A 63 -0.81 14.21 -11.21
N VAL A 64 0.50 14.45 -11.15
CA VAL A 64 1.53 13.42 -11.27
C VAL A 64 2.34 13.46 -10.00
N ILE A 65 2.69 12.28 -9.51
CA ILE A 65 3.50 12.07 -8.32
C ILE A 65 4.79 11.38 -8.73
N SER A 66 5.91 11.82 -8.15
CA SER A 66 7.20 11.16 -8.37
C SER A 66 7.26 9.87 -7.54
N GLU A 67 7.00 9.99 -6.25
CA GLU A 67 6.91 8.89 -5.30
C GLU A 67 5.91 9.22 -4.20
N GLY A 68 5.24 8.21 -3.68
CA GLY A 68 4.40 8.39 -2.50
C GLY A 68 3.86 7.08 -2.01
N THR A 69 3.73 6.96 -0.70
CA THR A 69 3.23 5.76 -0.04
C THR A 69 2.29 6.15 1.09
N ALA A 70 1.17 5.45 1.20
CA ALA A 70 0.32 5.50 2.38
C ALA A 70 0.39 4.16 3.12
N ARG A 71 0.48 4.25 4.44
CA ARG A 71 0.47 3.12 5.36
C ARG A 71 -0.58 3.36 6.44
N LEU A 72 -1.53 2.45 6.56
CA LEU A 72 -2.54 2.46 7.62
C LEU A 72 -2.42 1.17 8.42
N ARG A 73 -2.29 1.30 9.74
CA ARG A 73 -2.29 0.17 10.67
C ARG A 73 -3.67 -0.08 11.25
N ALA A 74 -3.91 -1.31 11.72
CA ALA A 74 -5.18 -1.71 12.33
C ALA A 74 -5.55 -0.87 13.57
N ASN A 75 -4.56 -0.29 14.25
CA ASN A 75 -4.76 0.59 15.40
C ASN A 75 -5.08 2.07 15.03
N GLY A 76 -5.21 2.38 13.73
CA GLY A 76 -5.49 3.72 13.22
C GLY A 76 -4.27 4.61 13.02
N ASP A 77 -3.04 4.11 13.21
CA ASP A 77 -1.85 4.87 12.82
C ASP A 77 -1.79 5.00 11.29
N LEU A 78 -1.99 6.22 10.81
CA LEU A 78 -1.86 6.61 9.42
C LEU A 78 -0.55 7.38 9.24
N HIS A 79 0.26 6.91 8.30
CA HIS A 79 1.43 7.61 7.81
C HIS A 79 1.35 7.72 6.30
N VAL A 80 1.55 8.93 5.78
CA VAL A 80 1.59 9.19 4.34
C VAL A 80 2.79 10.05 4.01
N GLU A 81 3.54 9.61 3.00
CA GLU A 81 4.68 10.31 2.44
C GLU A 81 4.37 10.62 0.98
N VAL A 82 4.58 11.86 0.59
CA VAL A 82 4.29 12.40 -0.74
C VAL A 82 5.52 13.15 -1.20
N GLU A 83 6.02 12.79 -2.38
CA GLU A 83 7.14 13.46 -3.03
C GLU A 83 6.77 13.83 -4.47
N GLY A 84 6.93 15.10 -4.82
CA GLY A 84 6.75 15.55 -6.20
C GLY A 84 5.32 15.45 -6.73
N LEU A 85 4.28 15.53 -5.89
CA LEU A 85 2.88 15.59 -6.34
C LEU A 85 2.55 16.98 -6.89
N ILE A 86 2.56 17.12 -8.22
CA ILE A 86 2.43 18.41 -8.91
C ILE A 86 1.43 18.37 -10.06
N ILE A 87 1.05 19.55 -10.55
CA ILE A 87 0.35 19.70 -11.83
C ILE A 87 1.41 19.84 -12.94
N PRO A 88 1.55 18.88 -13.86
CA PRO A 88 2.67 18.87 -14.82
C PRO A 88 2.74 20.10 -15.71
N THR A 89 1.58 20.62 -16.14
CA THR A 89 1.51 21.81 -17.01
C THR A 89 1.90 23.11 -16.30
N ARG A 90 1.91 23.13 -14.96
CA ARG A 90 2.41 24.24 -14.15
C ARG A 90 3.86 24.04 -13.70
N GLY A 91 4.30 22.79 -13.59
CA GLY A 91 5.63 22.42 -13.08
C GLY A 91 5.77 22.57 -11.55
N ASN A 92 4.67 22.79 -10.83
CA ASN A 92 4.68 22.90 -9.37
C ASN A 92 3.33 22.50 -8.74
N ASN A 93 3.33 22.43 -7.41
CA ASN A 93 2.12 22.36 -6.60
C ASN A 93 1.65 23.79 -6.21
N PRO A 94 0.43 24.21 -6.57
CA PRO A 94 -0.11 25.52 -6.17
C PRO A 94 -0.83 25.54 -4.81
N LEU A 95 -0.92 24.41 -4.10
CA LEU A 95 -1.71 24.25 -2.89
C LEU A 95 -0.84 24.31 -1.64
N GLY A 96 -1.20 25.15 -0.66
CA GLY A 96 -0.40 25.29 0.56
C GLY A 96 -0.63 24.22 1.64
N SER A 97 -1.65 23.37 1.48
CA SER A 97 -1.96 22.31 2.44
C SER A 97 -2.59 21.09 1.82
N LEU A 98 -2.40 19.97 2.51
CA LEU A 98 -2.89 18.65 2.13
C LEU A 98 -3.48 17.97 3.37
N SER A 99 -4.52 17.16 3.20
CA SER A 99 -4.97 16.22 4.23
C SER A 99 -5.28 14.87 3.59
N ALA A 100 -5.66 13.88 4.39
CA ALA A 100 -5.98 12.55 3.91
C ALA A 100 -7.35 12.10 4.42
N SER A 101 -8.15 11.52 3.55
CA SER A 101 -9.37 10.79 3.89
C SER A 101 -9.06 9.29 3.87
N VAL A 102 -9.58 8.58 4.87
CA VAL A 102 -9.49 7.12 4.96
C VAL A 102 -10.86 6.54 4.64
N ALA A 103 -10.88 5.62 3.67
CA ALA A 103 -12.06 4.83 3.33
C ALA A 103 -11.95 3.42 3.91
N CYS A 104 -13.07 2.89 4.39
CA CYS A 104 -13.27 1.50 4.78
C CYS A 104 -14.67 1.08 4.38
N ASN A 105 -14.87 -0.14 3.91
CA ASN A 105 -16.20 -0.69 3.59
C ASN A 105 -17.00 0.22 2.62
N ASP A 106 -16.33 0.75 1.59
CA ASP A 106 -16.91 1.63 0.56
C ASP A 106 -17.37 3.03 1.05
N ALA A 107 -16.95 3.45 2.24
CA ALA A 107 -17.27 4.77 2.78
C ALA A 107 -16.04 5.47 3.39
N ILE A 108 -16.00 6.81 3.32
CA ILE A 108 -15.05 7.59 4.11
C ILE A 108 -15.43 7.47 5.59
N VAL A 109 -14.47 7.05 6.41
CA VAL A 109 -14.64 6.86 7.86
C VAL A 109 -13.87 7.88 8.70
N ALA A 110 -12.85 8.51 8.13
CA ALA A 110 -12.06 9.52 8.81
C ALA A 110 -11.43 10.49 7.79
N MET A 111 -11.15 11.69 8.27
CA MET A 111 -10.33 12.68 7.57
C MET A 111 -9.35 13.29 8.57
N THR A 112 -8.10 13.46 8.15
CA THR A 112 -7.05 14.05 8.99
C THR A 112 -7.11 15.57 8.96
N GLY A 113 -6.38 16.21 9.88
CA GLY A 113 -6.10 17.64 9.79
C GLY A 113 -5.16 17.98 8.62
N PRO A 114 -5.12 19.25 8.19
CA PRO A 114 -4.18 19.71 7.18
C PRO A 114 -2.73 19.63 7.66
N VAL A 115 -1.84 19.26 6.75
CA VAL A 115 -0.38 19.41 6.87
C VAL A 115 0.15 20.38 5.81
N PRO A 116 1.31 21.00 6.02
CA PRO A 116 1.97 21.79 4.99
C PRO A 116 2.22 20.97 3.72
N PHE A 117 2.03 21.60 2.56
CA PHE A 117 2.27 20.99 1.26
C PHE A 117 3.19 21.91 0.45
N SER A 118 4.40 21.43 0.15
CA SER A 118 5.45 22.25 -0.45
C SER A 118 5.12 22.61 -1.90
N ALA A 119 5.69 23.70 -2.43
CA ALA A 119 5.55 24.03 -3.85
C ALA A 119 6.16 22.97 -4.79
N ALA A 120 7.12 22.17 -4.29
CA ALA A 120 7.68 21.03 -5.02
C ALA A 120 6.75 19.81 -5.04
N GLY A 121 5.67 19.83 -4.25
CA GLY A 121 4.71 18.72 -4.18
C GLY A 121 5.03 17.71 -3.08
N ASP A 122 5.69 18.14 -2.01
CA ASP A 122 6.09 17.26 -0.91
C ASP A 122 5.24 17.50 0.34
N ALA A 123 4.86 16.40 1.00
CA ALA A 123 4.16 16.43 2.28
C ALA A 123 4.43 15.14 3.06
N VAL A 124 4.50 15.27 4.38
CA VAL A 124 4.51 14.15 5.31
C VAL A 124 3.32 14.31 6.25
N LEU A 125 2.56 13.24 6.41
CA LEU A 125 1.37 13.21 7.25
C LEU A 125 1.44 12.04 8.22
N ASP A 126 1.51 12.36 9.50
CA ASP A 126 1.38 11.41 10.61
C ASP A 126 0.12 11.75 11.41
N ALA A 127 -0.83 10.82 11.47
CA ALA A 127 -2.09 11.01 12.17
C ALA A 127 -2.59 9.73 12.82
N ARG A 128 -3.37 9.89 13.88
CA ARG A 128 -4.20 8.82 14.44
C ARG A 128 -5.63 9.03 13.96
N VAL A 129 -6.19 8.05 13.26
CA VAL A 129 -7.59 8.04 12.82
C VAL A 129 -8.41 7.00 13.57
N THR A 130 -9.69 7.28 13.79
CA THR A 130 -10.63 6.30 14.34
C THR A 130 -11.13 5.41 13.19
N LEU A 131 -10.92 4.10 13.33
CA LEU A 131 -11.37 3.10 12.36
C LEU A 131 -12.55 2.31 12.92
N PRO A 132 -13.47 1.82 12.06
CA PRO A 132 -14.44 0.81 12.47
C PRO A 132 -13.73 -0.49 12.87
N GLU A 133 -14.38 -1.33 13.68
CA GLU A 133 -13.85 -2.63 14.11
C GLU A 133 -13.42 -3.51 12.91
N ARG A 134 -14.20 -3.44 11.83
CA ARG A 134 -13.91 -4.11 10.56
C ARG A 134 -13.69 -3.05 9.50
N CYS A 135 -12.44 -2.85 9.09
CA CYS A 135 -12.08 -2.00 7.95
C CYS A 135 -11.69 -2.87 6.75
N LEU A 136 -12.66 -3.20 5.89
CA LEU A 136 -12.41 -3.97 4.68
C LEU A 136 -12.08 -3.04 3.52
N ALA A 137 -11.17 -3.51 2.63
CA ALA A 137 -10.69 -2.77 1.47
C ALA A 137 -10.30 -1.31 1.78
N PRO A 138 -9.36 -1.09 2.73
CA PRO A 138 -8.94 0.26 3.09
C PRO A 138 -8.34 1.00 1.88
N ALA A 139 -8.63 2.29 1.79
CA ALA A 139 -7.99 3.20 0.84
C ALA A 139 -7.69 4.54 1.51
N VAL A 140 -6.66 5.23 1.00
CA VAL A 140 -6.30 6.58 1.43
C VAL A 140 -6.37 7.52 0.23
N LEU A 141 -7.05 8.65 0.39
CA LEU A 141 -7.23 9.67 -0.63
C LEU A 141 -6.65 10.99 -0.12
N LEU A 142 -5.86 11.66 -0.95
CA LEU A 142 -5.24 12.95 -0.62
C LEU A 142 -6.16 14.10 -1.02
N ASN A 143 -6.58 14.90 -0.05
CA ASN A 143 -7.50 16.01 -0.22
C ASN A 143 -6.74 17.34 -0.32
N PRO A 144 -6.98 18.14 -1.37
CA PRO A 144 -6.38 19.46 -1.49
C PRO A 144 -7.06 20.45 -0.52
N LEU A 145 -6.29 21.26 0.19
CA LEU A 145 -6.81 22.35 1.04
C LEU A 145 -7.88 21.89 2.07
N SER A 146 -7.76 20.65 2.56
CA SER A 146 -8.77 20.01 3.41
C SER A 146 -10.18 20.00 2.84
N ASN A 147 -10.32 19.95 1.52
CA ASN A 147 -11.60 19.76 0.86
C ASN A 147 -12.02 18.27 0.89
N ALA A 148 -12.94 17.95 1.80
CA ALA A 148 -13.47 16.60 1.99
C ALA A 148 -14.23 16.03 0.78
N GLY A 149 -14.59 16.85 -0.22
CA GLY A 149 -15.28 16.42 -1.43
C GLY A 149 -14.36 16.15 -2.62
N THR A 150 -13.05 16.34 -2.47
CA THR A 150 -12.10 16.24 -3.58
C THR A 150 -10.88 15.40 -3.22
N TYR A 151 -10.39 14.59 -4.16
CA TYR A 151 -9.08 13.94 -4.07
C TYR A 151 -8.17 14.33 -5.24
N ILE A 152 -6.87 14.47 -5.00
CA ILE A 152 -5.85 14.75 -6.03
C ILE A 152 -4.86 13.59 -6.22
N ALA A 153 -4.86 12.64 -5.30
CA ALA A 153 -4.15 11.37 -5.38
C ALA A 153 -4.85 10.34 -4.49
N ALA A 154 -4.66 9.06 -4.77
CA ALA A 154 -5.21 7.98 -3.98
C ALA A 154 -4.29 6.76 -3.98
N THR A 155 -4.43 5.89 -2.98
CA THR A 155 -3.74 4.60 -2.96
C THR A 155 -4.23 3.70 -4.09
N GLY A 156 -3.31 3.19 -4.90
CA GLY A 156 -3.64 2.40 -6.09
C GLY A 156 -2.42 2.20 -6.98
N ARG A 157 -2.62 1.62 -8.17
CA ARG A 157 -1.59 1.48 -9.20
C ARG A 157 -2.17 1.86 -10.56
#